data_AF-D0GLE7-F1
#
_entry.id   AF-D0GLE7-F1
#
_cell.length_a   1.000
_cell.length_b   1.000
_cell.length_c   1.000
_cell.angle_alpha   90.00
_cell.angle_beta   90.00
_cell.angle_gamma   90.00
#
_symmetry.space_group_name_H-M   'P 1'
#
loop_
_entity.id
_entity.type
_entity.pdbx_description
1 polymer ?
#
loop_
_entity_poly.entity_id
_entity_poly.type
_entity_poly.pdbx_seq_one_letter_code
_entity_poly.pdbx_strand_id
1 'polypeptide(L)'
;MKLIFKYVKFLSGYGPRSVSFNDKHDEELLAEYLTNTNLELAVHELKFLGDKDVKERAIGSEAWDVDILGDIVSIELSNTSYPDKVYIDREVVTYAMSKWKEFLEKEIKDYSYEEIIDTDDIYKK
;
A
#
# COMPACT_ATOMS: atom_id res chain seq x y z
N MET A 1 -7.59 8.97 -3.04
CA MET A 1 -6.82 8.10 -3.97
C MET A 1 -7.62 6.84 -4.25
N LYS A 2 -7.51 6.24 -5.45
CA LYS A 2 -8.22 5.00 -5.79
C LYS A 2 -7.27 3.89 -6.23
N LEU A 3 -7.50 2.67 -5.73
CA LEU A 3 -6.69 1.48 -5.96
C LEU A 3 -7.58 0.31 -6.39
N ILE A 4 -7.02 -0.66 -7.10
CA ILE A 4 -7.66 -1.94 -7.41
C ILE A 4 -6.82 -3.06 -6.83
N PHE A 5 -7.43 -3.89 -5.98
CA PHE A 5 -6.82 -5.11 -5.46
C PHE A 5 -7.36 -6.31 -6.21
N LYS A 6 -6.47 -7.18 -6.69
CA LYS A 6 -6.85 -8.34 -7.51
C LYS A 6 -5.78 -9.42 -7.50
N TYR A 7 -6.11 -10.59 -8.04
CA TYR A 7 -5.11 -11.59 -8.36
C TYR A 7 -4.65 -11.46 -9.81
N VAL A 8 -3.34 -11.58 -10.03
CA VAL A 8 -2.75 -11.60 -11.38
C VAL A 8 -1.94 -12.88 -11.59
N LYS A 9 -1.90 -13.33 -12.84
CA LYS A 9 -1.18 -14.54 -13.23
C LYS A 9 0.32 -14.26 -13.40
N PHE A 10 1.14 -14.97 -12.64
CA PHE A 10 2.60 -15.06 -12.75
C PHE A 10 3.03 -16.42 -13.29
N LEU A 11 4.32 -16.57 -13.59
CA LEU A 11 4.90 -17.87 -13.97
C LEU A 11 4.75 -18.92 -12.87
N SER A 12 4.77 -18.51 -11.60
CA SER A 12 4.68 -19.37 -10.41
C SER A 12 3.24 -19.65 -9.93
N GLY A 13 2.23 -19.04 -10.54
CA GLY A 13 0.83 -19.14 -10.11
C GLY A 13 0.12 -17.79 -10.09
N TYR A 14 -0.99 -17.68 -9.37
CA TYR A 14 -1.66 -16.39 -9.14
C TYR A 14 -1.16 -15.77 -7.84
N GLY A 15 -0.96 -14.45 -7.86
CA GLY A 15 -0.58 -13.70 -6.66
C GLY A 15 -1.39 -12.42 -6.53
N PRO A 16 -1.57 -11.92 -5.30
CA PRO A 16 -2.29 -10.68 -5.05
C PRO A 16 -1.48 -9.50 -5.61
N ARG A 17 -2.18 -8.49 -6.14
CA ARG A 17 -1.60 -7.25 -6.63
C ARG A 17 -2.51 -6.08 -6.34
N SER A 18 -1.91 -4.97 -5.97
CA SER A 18 -2.54 -3.65 -5.94
C SER A 18 -2.10 -2.87 -7.19
N VAL A 19 -3.02 -2.16 -7.83
CA VAL A 19 -2.75 -1.31 -8.99
C VAL A 19 -3.43 0.04 -8.84
N SER A 20 -2.84 1.09 -9.45
CA SER A 20 -3.49 2.39 -9.57
C SER A 20 -4.80 2.28 -10.34
N PHE A 21 -5.82 3.02 -9.93
CA PHE A 21 -7.09 3.09 -10.66
C PHE A 21 -7.05 4.15 -11.76
N ASN A 22 -6.35 5.28 -11.55
CA ASN A 22 -6.34 6.42 -12.47
C ASN A 22 -4.97 6.66 -13.13
N ASP A 23 -4.01 5.73 -12.99
CA ASP A 23 -2.63 5.88 -13.45
C ASP A 23 -1.96 7.18 -12.93
N LYS A 24 -2.31 7.58 -11.69
CA LYS A 24 -1.69 8.71 -11.01
C LYS A 24 -0.44 8.23 -10.29
N HIS A 25 0.62 9.02 -10.35
CA HIS A 25 1.93 8.65 -9.81
C HIS A 25 1.92 8.29 -8.32
N ASP A 26 1.20 9.04 -7.49
CA ASP A 26 1.01 8.72 -6.06
C ASP A 26 0.25 7.40 -5.85
N GLU A 27 -0.79 7.15 -6.65
CA GLU A 27 -1.53 5.88 -6.66
C GLU A 27 -0.65 4.71 -7.11
N GLU A 28 0.20 4.90 -8.12
CA GLU A 28 1.14 3.89 -8.60
C GLU A 28 2.14 3.50 -7.51
N LEU A 29 2.81 4.47 -6.89
CA LEU A 29 3.81 4.17 -5.85
C LEU A 29 3.17 3.52 -4.62
N LEU A 30 2.00 4.00 -4.19
CA LEU A 30 1.28 3.35 -3.10
C LEU A 30 0.85 1.93 -3.49
N ALA A 31 0.35 1.72 -4.71
CA ALA A 31 -0.06 0.41 -5.19
C ALA A 31 1.11 -0.59 -5.26
N GLU A 32 2.26 -0.13 -5.74
CA GLU A 32 3.45 -0.98 -5.83
C GLU A 32 4.04 -1.31 -4.46
N TYR A 33 4.09 -0.34 -3.53
CA TYR A 33 4.46 -0.59 -2.15
C TYR A 33 3.54 -1.64 -1.50
N LEU A 34 2.23 -1.50 -1.63
CA LEU A 34 1.27 -2.48 -1.12
C LEU A 34 1.47 -3.86 -1.76
N THR A 35 1.68 -3.93 -3.07
CA THR A 35 1.96 -5.20 -3.77
C THR A 35 3.19 -5.92 -3.21
N ASN A 36 4.22 -5.18 -2.80
CA ASN A 36 5.43 -5.73 -2.19
C ASN A 36 5.28 -6.02 -0.68
N THR A 37 4.14 -5.68 -0.08
CA THR A 37 3.86 -5.89 1.33
C THR A 37 3.05 -7.17 1.51
N ASN A 38 3.66 -8.22 2.05
CA ASN A 38 2.96 -9.45 2.41
C ASN A 38 2.10 -9.27 3.68
N LEU A 39 1.32 -10.29 4.05
CA LEU A 39 0.40 -10.20 5.20
C LEU A 39 1.11 -9.91 6.53
N GLU A 40 2.26 -10.55 6.77
CA GLU A 40 3.04 -10.35 7.99
C GLU A 40 3.56 -8.91 8.10
N LEU A 41 4.11 -8.39 7.01
CA LEU A 41 4.57 -7.01 6.90
C LEU A 41 3.39 -6.04 7.05
N ALA A 42 2.26 -6.28 6.39
CA ALA A 42 1.08 -5.43 6.51
C ALA A 42 0.60 -5.33 7.98
N VAL A 43 0.56 -6.46 8.68
CA VAL A 43 0.22 -6.52 10.12
C VAL A 43 1.26 -5.79 10.97
N HIS A 44 2.55 -5.93 10.65
CA HIS A 44 3.63 -5.30 11.38
C HIS A 44 3.61 -3.77 11.20
N GLU A 45 3.59 -3.29 9.95
CA GLU A 45 3.65 -1.85 9.64
C GLU A 45 2.39 -1.10 10.06
N LEU A 46 1.21 -1.73 10.03
CA LEU A 46 -0.03 -1.12 10.53
C LEU A 46 0.04 -0.70 12.01
N LYS A 47 0.82 -1.42 12.84
CA LYS A 47 1.00 -1.05 14.25
C LYS A 47 1.64 0.34 14.36
N PHE A 48 2.63 0.61 13.52
CA PHE A 48 3.32 1.89 13.52
C PHE A 48 2.53 2.95 12.78
N LEU A 49 1.96 2.64 11.61
CA LEU A 49 1.11 3.56 10.86
C LEU A 49 -0.06 4.09 11.70
N GLY A 50 -0.67 3.25 12.55
CA GLY A 50 -1.76 3.65 13.45
C GLY A 50 -1.35 4.36 14.74
N ASP A 51 -0.06 4.37 15.10
CA ASP A 51 0.43 4.92 16.37
C ASP A 51 0.83 6.39 16.27
N LYS A 52 -0.03 7.30 16.73
CA LYS A 52 0.19 8.76 16.66
C LYS A 52 1.43 9.26 17.42
N ASP A 53 1.99 8.46 18.32
CA ASP A 53 3.21 8.82 19.04
C ASP A 53 4.48 8.58 18.21
N VAL A 54 4.41 7.71 17.18
CA VAL A 54 5.49 7.52 16.21
C VAL A 54 5.59 8.76 15.32
N LYS A 55 6.71 9.48 15.43
CA LYS A 55 7.01 10.67 14.62
C LYS A 55 7.90 10.40 13.43
N GLU A 56 8.82 9.45 13.54
CA GLU A 56 9.74 9.09 12.47
C GLU A 56 10.04 7.60 12.52
N ARG A 57 9.87 6.89 11.40
CA ARG A 57 10.17 5.46 11.31
C ARG A 57 10.17 4.97 9.86
N ALA A 58 11.20 4.19 9.51
CA ALA A 58 11.20 3.40 8.28
C ALA A 58 10.23 2.19 8.39
N ILE A 59 9.35 2.07 7.40
CA ILE A 59 8.36 0.99 7.21
C ILE A 59 8.47 0.35 5.80
N GLY A 60 9.62 0.57 5.17
CA GLY A 60 9.93 0.10 3.82
C GLY A 60 10.30 -1.38 3.73
N SER A 61 10.78 -1.76 2.55
CA SER A 61 11.29 -3.11 2.24
C SER A 61 12.60 -3.00 1.46
N GLU A 62 13.25 -4.10 1.11
CA GLU A 62 14.51 -4.06 0.32
C GLU A 62 14.37 -3.30 -1.02
N ALA A 63 13.16 -3.24 -1.56
CA ALA A 63 12.87 -2.54 -2.82
C ALA A 63 12.28 -1.14 -2.63
N TRP A 64 11.83 -0.78 -1.43
CA TRP A 64 11.09 0.46 -1.19
C TRP A 64 11.59 1.19 0.05
N ASP A 65 12.00 2.44 -0.13
CA ASP A 65 12.31 3.34 0.98
C ASP A 65 11.01 4.06 1.37
N VAL A 66 10.44 3.64 2.51
CA VAL A 66 9.18 4.17 3.02
C VAL A 66 9.36 4.63 4.45
N ASP A 67 9.03 5.89 4.71
CA ASP A 67 9.22 6.52 6.02
C ASP A 67 7.94 7.21 6.49
N ILE A 68 7.55 6.95 7.73
CA ILE A 68 6.61 7.77 8.48
C ILE A 68 7.35 9.05 8.88
N LEU A 69 6.79 10.21 8.57
CA LEU A 69 7.31 11.53 8.91
C LEU A 69 6.18 12.38 9.54
N GLY A 70 5.78 12.03 10.75
CA GLY A 70 4.66 12.64 11.47
C GLY A 70 3.32 12.21 10.88
N ASP A 71 2.62 13.15 10.26
CA ASP A 71 1.29 12.95 9.66
C ASP A 71 1.35 12.60 8.17
N ILE A 72 2.54 12.53 7.58
CA ILE A 72 2.78 12.11 6.21
C ILE A 72 3.65 10.85 6.17
N VAL A 73 3.54 10.10 5.07
CA VAL A 73 4.41 8.99 4.73
C VAL A 73 5.08 9.31 3.41
N SER A 74 6.40 9.19 3.35
CA SER A 74 7.12 9.26 2.08
C SER A 74 7.34 7.88 1.50
N ILE A 75 7.15 7.72 0.20
CA ILE A 75 7.36 6.46 -0.54
C ILE A 75 8.26 6.75 -1.73
N GLU A 76 9.33 5.99 -1.89
CA GLU A 76 10.19 5.99 -3.07
C GLU A 76 10.79 4.61 -3.33
N LEU A 77 11.20 4.35 -4.58
CA LEU A 77 11.84 3.10 -4.96
C LEU A 77 13.32 3.12 -4.53
N SER A 78 13.73 2.13 -3.74
CA SER A 78 15.09 2.08 -3.18
C SER A 78 16.15 2.02 -4.28
N ASN A 79 17.30 2.65 -4.01
CA ASN A 79 18.49 2.59 -4.87
C ASN A 79 18.30 3.06 -6.32
N THR A 80 17.27 3.87 -6.58
CA THR A 80 17.12 4.49 -7.89
C THR A 80 17.67 5.91 -7.91
N SER A 81 18.22 6.32 -9.05
CA SER A 81 18.68 7.70 -9.28
C SER A 81 17.54 8.63 -9.73
N TYR A 82 16.31 8.12 -9.74
CA TYR A 82 15.12 8.85 -10.13
C TYR A 82 14.48 9.51 -8.90
N PRO A 83 14.07 10.79 -8.99
CA PRO A 83 13.47 11.52 -7.88
C PRO A 83 11.97 11.20 -7.72
N ASP A 84 11.57 9.95 -7.90
CA ASP A 84 10.16 9.51 -7.85
C ASP A 84 9.76 9.25 -6.40
N LYS A 85 9.73 10.34 -5.63
CA LYS A 85 9.33 10.36 -4.22
C LYS A 85 7.97 11.02 -4.09
N VAL A 86 7.03 10.32 -3.48
CA VAL A 86 5.70 10.86 -3.17
C VAL A 86 5.53 11.01 -1.67
N TYR A 87 4.69 11.97 -1.29
CA TYR A 87 4.30 12.22 0.09
C TYR A 87 2.78 12.08 0.18
N ILE A 88 2.33 11.15 1.01
CA ILE A 88 0.92 10.80 1.14
C ILE A 88 0.53 10.98 2.61
N ASP A 89 -0.68 11.46 2.86
CA ASP A 89 -1.22 11.52 4.22
C ASP A 89 -1.16 10.15 4.88
N ARG A 90 -0.64 10.12 6.11
CA ARG A 90 -0.47 8.88 6.85
C ARG A 90 -1.79 8.16 7.09
N GLU A 91 -2.88 8.90 7.30
CA GLU A 91 -4.22 8.29 7.43
C GLU A 91 -4.65 7.56 6.15
N VAL A 92 -4.32 8.12 4.98
CA VAL A 92 -4.59 7.50 3.67
C VAL A 92 -3.79 6.21 3.51
N VAL A 93 -2.49 6.23 3.81
CA VAL A 93 -1.63 5.03 3.74
C VAL A 93 -2.09 3.96 4.74
N THR A 94 -2.44 4.38 5.96
CA THR A 94 -2.95 3.48 7.02
C THR A 94 -4.23 2.78 6.56
N TYR A 95 -5.17 3.53 5.98
CA TYR A 95 -6.41 2.97 5.46
C TYR A 95 -6.17 2.00 4.31
N ALA A 96 -5.35 2.39 3.33
CA ALA A 96 -5.02 1.55 2.19
C ALA A 96 -4.33 0.24 2.61
N MET A 97 -3.37 0.32 3.54
CA MET A 97 -2.69 -0.84 4.13
C MET A 97 -3.66 -1.75 4.92
N SER A 98 -4.61 -1.15 5.64
CA SER A 98 -5.65 -1.91 6.34
C SER A 98 -6.53 -2.70 5.37
N LYS A 99 -6.95 -2.07 4.27
CA LYS A 99 -7.73 -2.73 3.21
C LYS A 99 -6.92 -3.79 2.49
N TRP A 100 -5.63 -3.55 2.27
CA TRP A 100 -4.74 -4.52 1.68
C TRP A 100 -4.58 -5.76 2.57
N LYS A 101 -4.38 -5.56 3.88
CA LYS A 101 -4.39 -6.65 4.86
C LYS A 101 -5.69 -7.45 4.80
N GLU A 102 -6.85 -6.78 4.82
CA GLU A 102 -8.17 -7.44 4.71
C GLU A 102 -8.28 -8.27 3.43
N PHE A 103 -7.76 -7.76 2.30
CA PHE A 103 -7.73 -8.48 1.03
C PHE A 103 -6.85 -9.74 1.10
N LEU A 104 -5.66 -9.64 1.70
CA LEU A 104 -4.72 -10.75 1.86
C LEU A 104 -5.23 -11.85 2.80
N GLU A 105 -6.09 -11.52 3.77
CA GLU A 105 -6.70 -12.48 4.69
C GLU A 105 -7.84 -13.31 4.03
N LYS A 106 -8.36 -12.89 2.87
CA LYS A 106 -9.45 -13.58 2.20
C LYS A 106 -8.98 -14.86 1.49
N GLU A 107 -9.74 -15.93 1.64
CA GLU A 107 -9.59 -17.13 0.82
C GLU A 107 -10.26 -16.90 -0.55
N ILE A 108 -9.54 -16.34 -1.51
CA ILE A 108 -10.04 -16.06 -2.85
C ILE A 108 -9.89 -17.29 -3.75
N LYS A 109 -11.02 -17.84 -4.19
CA LYS A 109 -11.10 -19.00 -5.11
C LYS A 109 -11.33 -18.62 -6.56
N ASP A 110 -11.85 -17.41 -6.79
CA ASP A 110 -12.08 -16.84 -8.11
C ASP A 110 -11.04 -15.76 -8.39
N TYR A 111 -10.08 -16.05 -9.28
CA TYR A 111 -9.01 -15.12 -9.63
C TYR A 111 -9.44 -13.98 -10.56
N SER A 112 -10.72 -13.92 -10.97
CA SER A 112 -11.30 -12.75 -11.63
C SER A 112 -11.84 -11.70 -10.65
N TYR A 113 -11.82 -12.01 -9.35
CA TYR A 113 -12.27 -11.09 -8.31
C TYR A 113 -11.34 -9.87 -8.20
N GLU A 114 -11.97 -8.69 -8.14
CA GLU A 114 -11.30 -7.41 -7.93
C GLU A 114 -12.05 -6.56 -6.90
N GLU A 115 -11.32 -5.81 -6.07
CA GLU A 115 -11.87 -4.82 -5.12
C GLU A 115 -11.33 -3.43 -5.47
N ILE A 116 -12.25 -2.48 -5.67
CA ILE A 116 -11.88 -1.07 -5.84
C ILE A 116 -11.92 -0.41 -4.47
N ILE A 117 -10.79 0.17 -4.07
CA ILE A 117 -10.65 0.91 -2.81
C ILE A 117 -10.58 2.39 -3.12
N ASP A 118 -11.44 3.18 -2.49
CA ASP A 118 -11.42 4.64 -2.55
C ASP A 118 -11.00 5.18 -1.18
N THR A 119 -9.78 5.71 -1.06
CA THR A 119 -9.28 6.20 0.21
C THR A 119 -10.01 7.46 0.69
N ASP A 120 -10.79 8.11 -0.17
CA ASP A 120 -11.62 9.24 0.25
C ASP A 120 -12.80 8.78 1.13
N ASP A 121 -13.06 7.47 1.19
CA ASP A 121 -14.04 6.85 2.10
C ASP A 121 -13.74 7.12 3.59
N ILE A 122 -12.49 7.46 3.94
CA ILE A 122 -12.11 7.85 5.30
C ILE A 122 -12.90 9.09 5.78
N TYR A 123 -13.25 9.98 4.84
CA TYR A 123 -13.91 11.26 5.12
C TYR A 123 -15.43 11.19 5.03
N LYS A 124 -16.00 10.06 4.60
CA LYS A 124 -17.47 9.88 4.43
C LYS A 124 -18.19 9.55 5.75
N LYS A 125 -17.64 9.97 6.89
CA LYS A 125 -18.20 9.73 8.23
C LYS A 125 -19.49 10.52 8.47
#